data_AF-A0A2E2EQQ7-F1
#
_entry.id   AF-A0A2E2EQQ7-F1
#
_cell.length_a   1.000
_cell.length_b   1.000
_cell.length_c   1.000
_cell.angle_alpha   90.00
_cell.angle_beta   90.00
_cell.angle_gamma   90.00
#
_symmetry.space_group_name_H-M   'P 1'
#
loop_
_entity.id
_entity.type
_entity.pdbx_description
1 polymer ?
#
loop_
_entity_poly.entity_id
_entity_poly.type
_entity_poly.pdbx_seq_one_letter_code
_entity_poly.pdbx_strand_id
1 'polypeptide(L)'
;MEIIKDLGIITIVGGLIAFIIRSFIGKYFDQKAKNFELELSNKSDLYKSELEKQSQKYKSDLDIHLTKVSRFHEKRLETISDLYKLIVDVRINLGNLTSTLGMSTGDQQKDAELKEQRKTDAGKSYDEFRDYYDKKRIFIPENTCKLIDKLKSESFSVLSDYHFKERHYGNEDTLFSREILKEMNEKTRETIPSILKELESDFRKTVDVENGKQIS
;
A
#
# COMPACT_ATOMS: atom_id res chain seq x y z
N MET A 1 -60.68 -57.51 -68.15
CA MET A 1 -60.15 -56.12 -68.15
C MET A 1 -60.19 -55.49 -66.74
N GLU A 2 -60.25 -56.27 -65.67
CA GLU A 2 -60.41 -55.77 -64.29
C GLU A 2 -59.08 -55.72 -63.52
N ILE A 3 -58.17 -56.68 -63.77
CA ILE A 3 -56.87 -56.77 -63.08
C ILE A 3 -55.97 -55.54 -63.34
N ILE A 4 -56.09 -54.89 -64.51
CA ILE A 4 -55.33 -53.68 -64.86
C ILE A 4 -55.89 -52.43 -64.14
N LYS A 5 -57.19 -52.39 -63.85
CA LYS A 5 -57.82 -51.29 -63.09
C LYS A 5 -57.48 -51.38 -61.60
N ASP A 6 -57.46 -52.59 -61.02
CA ASP A 6 -57.10 -52.79 -59.62
C ASP A 6 -55.61 -52.54 -59.36
N LEU A 7 -54.72 -52.90 -60.29
CA LEU A 7 -53.29 -52.57 -60.20
C LEU A 7 -53.05 -51.05 -60.27
N GLY A 8 -53.81 -50.34 -61.12
CA GLY A 8 -53.74 -48.87 -61.24
C GLY A 8 -54.15 -48.16 -59.95
N ILE A 9 -55.21 -48.63 -59.29
CA ILE A 9 -55.70 -48.06 -58.02
C ILE A 9 -54.68 -48.31 -56.89
N ILE A 10 -54.09 -49.51 -56.80
CA ILE A 10 -53.07 -49.83 -55.79
C ILE A 10 -51.82 -48.96 -55.98
N THR A 11 -51.41 -48.68 -57.22
CA THR A 11 -50.23 -47.85 -57.51
C THR A 11 -50.47 -46.37 -57.18
N ILE A 12 -51.67 -45.86 -57.48
CA ILE A 12 -52.06 -44.47 -57.16
C ILE A 12 -52.20 -44.28 -55.65
N VAL A 13 -52.87 -45.22 -54.96
CA VAL A 13 -53.05 -45.17 -53.50
C VAL A 13 -51.71 -45.35 -52.78
N GLY A 14 -50.85 -46.27 -53.23
CA GLY A 14 -49.51 -46.46 -52.70
C GLY A 14 -48.61 -45.23 -52.89
N GLY A 15 -48.69 -44.56 -54.04
CA GLY A 15 -47.98 -43.31 -54.31
C GLY A 15 -48.44 -42.16 -53.42
N LEU A 16 -49.76 -42.03 -53.19
CA LEU A 16 -50.34 -41.04 -52.29
C LEU A 16 -49.93 -41.28 -50.83
N ILE A 17 -49.98 -42.54 -50.36
CA ILE A 17 -49.53 -42.90 -49.01
C ILE A 17 -48.03 -42.63 -48.83
N ALA A 18 -47.20 -43.01 -49.80
CA ALA A 18 -45.76 -42.73 -49.77
C ALA A 18 -45.46 -41.22 -49.77
N PHE A 19 -46.22 -40.43 -50.52
CA PHE A 19 -46.09 -38.97 -50.54
C PHE A 19 -46.49 -38.32 -49.20
N ILE A 20 -47.59 -38.78 -48.60
CA ILE A 20 -48.06 -38.31 -47.29
C ILE A 20 -47.02 -38.64 -46.20
N ILE A 21 -46.56 -39.89 -46.14
CA ILE A 21 -45.53 -40.32 -45.18
C ILE A 21 -44.24 -39.50 -45.36
N ARG A 22 -43.78 -39.30 -46.60
CA ARG A 22 -42.58 -38.50 -46.91
C ARG A 22 -42.75 -37.03 -46.48
N SER A 23 -43.93 -36.45 -46.66
CA SER A 23 -44.20 -35.05 -46.30
C SER A 23 -44.30 -34.83 -44.77
N PHE A 24 -44.91 -35.77 -44.04
CA PHE A 24 -45.00 -35.70 -42.57
C PHE A 24 -43.65 -35.96 -41.89
N ILE A 25 -42.90 -36.96 -42.35
CA ILE A 25 -41.55 -37.24 -41.82
C ILE A 25 -40.62 -36.05 -42.07
N GLY A 26 -40.60 -35.51 -43.29
CA GLY A 26 -39.77 -34.35 -43.62
C GLY A 26 -40.06 -33.14 -42.72
N LYS A 27 -41.34 -32.78 -42.56
CA LYS A 27 -41.74 -31.66 -41.69
C LYS A 27 -41.40 -31.90 -40.22
N TYR A 28 -41.57 -33.12 -39.71
CA TYR A 28 -41.26 -33.44 -38.32
C TYR A 28 -39.75 -33.39 -38.04
N PHE A 29 -38.93 -33.88 -38.97
CA PHE A 29 -37.47 -33.79 -38.88
C PHE A 29 -36.96 -32.36 -39.03
N ASP A 30 -37.48 -31.58 -39.99
CA ASP A 30 -37.13 -30.17 -40.15
C ASP A 30 -37.47 -29.35 -38.91
N GLN A 31 -38.62 -29.63 -38.28
CA GLN A 31 -39.03 -28.93 -37.06
C GLN A 31 -38.20 -29.35 -35.85
N LYS A 32 -37.85 -30.63 -35.72
CA LYS A 32 -36.89 -31.08 -34.69
C LYS A 32 -35.49 -30.50 -34.91
N ALA A 33 -35.00 -30.47 -36.14
CA ALA A 33 -33.70 -29.89 -36.49
C ALA A 33 -33.66 -28.40 -36.14
N LYS A 34 -34.69 -27.63 -36.54
CA LYS A 34 -34.84 -26.22 -36.16
C LYS A 34 -34.91 -26.01 -34.65
N ASN A 35 -35.67 -26.83 -33.93
CA ASN A 35 -35.74 -26.73 -32.47
C ASN A 35 -34.41 -27.04 -31.80
N PHE A 36 -33.66 -28.03 -32.31
CA PHE A 36 -32.32 -28.35 -31.82
C PHE A 36 -31.32 -27.22 -32.12
N GLU A 37 -31.33 -26.66 -33.33
CA GLU A 37 -30.51 -25.51 -33.69
C GLU A 37 -30.82 -24.29 -32.81
N LEU A 38 -32.11 -24.02 -32.57
CA LEU A 38 -32.55 -22.94 -31.69
C LEU A 38 -32.11 -23.17 -30.25
N GLU A 39 -32.23 -24.40 -29.73
CA GLU A 39 -31.77 -24.75 -28.38
C GLU A 39 -30.25 -24.64 -28.26
N LEU A 40 -29.50 -25.08 -29.28
CA LEU A 40 -28.05 -24.95 -29.32
C LEU A 40 -27.62 -23.48 -29.36
N SER A 41 -28.27 -22.66 -30.20
CA SER A 41 -28.01 -21.22 -30.29
C SER A 41 -28.29 -20.55 -28.95
N ASN A 42 -29.45 -20.82 -28.34
CA ASN A 42 -29.81 -20.25 -27.04
C ASN A 42 -28.82 -20.66 -25.95
N LYS A 43 -28.40 -21.94 -25.90
CA LYS A 43 -27.37 -22.40 -24.96
C LYS A 43 -26.01 -21.74 -25.23
N SER A 44 -25.60 -21.64 -26.49
CA SER A 44 -24.36 -20.97 -26.89
C SER A 44 -24.35 -19.50 -26.48
N ASP A 45 -25.44 -18.78 -26.72
CA ASP A 45 -25.60 -17.37 -26.35
C ASP A 45 -25.65 -17.19 -24.84
N LEU A 46 -26.31 -18.10 -24.10
CA LEU A 46 -26.27 -18.13 -22.64
C LEU A 46 -24.85 -18.35 -22.11
N TYR A 47 -24.10 -19.32 -22.66
CA TYR A 47 -22.72 -19.57 -22.24
C TYR A 47 -21.80 -18.39 -22.56
N LYS A 48 -21.95 -17.75 -23.73
CA LYS A 48 -21.20 -16.54 -24.08
C LYS A 48 -21.53 -15.40 -23.14
N SER A 49 -22.81 -15.16 -22.86
CA SER A 49 -23.25 -14.12 -21.95
C SER A 49 -22.74 -14.35 -20.52
N GLU A 50 -22.78 -15.59 -20.04
CA GLU A 50 -22.25 -15.95 -18.72
C GLU A 50 -20.73 -15.77 -18.65
N LEU A 51 -20.01 -16.17 -19.70
CA LEU A 51 -18.56 -15.98 -19.80
C LEU A 51 -18.18 -14.50 -19.84
N GLU A 52 -18.90 -13.68 -20.62
CA GLU A 52 -18.72 -12.23 -20.68
C GLU A 52 -18.98 -11.59 -19.31
N LYS A 53 -20.06 -12.00 -18.63
CA LYS A 53 -20.40 -11.53 -17.29
C LYS A 53 -19.32 -11.89 -16.27
N GLN A 54 -18.80 -13.11 -16.30
CA GLN A 54 -17.70 -13.53 -15.43
C GLN A 54 -16.42 -12.76 -15.74
N SER A 55 -16.06 -12.60 -17.01
CA SER A 55 -14.90 -11.82 -17.45
C SER A 55 -15.00 -10.36 -17.00
N GLN A 56 -16.17 -9.74 -17.15
CA GLN A 56 -16.42 -8.37 -16.70
C GLN A 56 -16.34 -8.25 -15.18
N LYS A 57 -16.87 -9.24 -14.45
CA LYS A 57 -16.76 -9.28 -12.98
C LYS A 57 -15.30 -9.38 -12.54
N TYR A 58 -14.51 -10.28 -13.12
CA TYR A 58 -13.09 -10.39 -12.81
C TYR A 58 -12.32 -9.11 -13.11
N LYS A 59 -12.60 -8.45 -14.25
CA LYS A 59 -11.98 -7.15 -14.57
C LYS A 59 -12.35 -6.08 -13.55
N SER A 60 -13.63 -6.01 -13.14
CA SER A 60 -14.09 -5.07 -12.13
C SER A 60 -13.47 -5.34 -10.76
N ASP A 61 -13.40 -6.60 -10.34
CA ASP A 61 -12.80 -6.99 -9.06
C ASP A 61 -11.30 -6.65 -9.05
N LEU A 62 -10.61 -6.95 -10.16
CA LEU A 62 -9.20 -6.60 -10.33
C LEU A 62 -8.98 -5.08 -10.27
N ASP A 63 -9.80 -4.29 -10.96
CA ASP A 63 -9.72 -2.83 -10.94
C ASP A 63 -9.93 -2.24 -9.53
N ILE A 64 -10.90 -2.79 -8.78
CA ILE A 64 -11.13 -2.43 -7.37
C ILE A 64 -9.90 -2.77 -6.51
N HIS A 65 -9.32 -3.96 -6.71
CA HIS A 65 -8.14 -4.40 -5.98
C HIS A 65 -6.93 -3.50 -6.29
N LEU A 66 -6.65 -3.25 -7.57
CA LEU A 66 -5.58 -2.36 -8.00
C LEU A 66 -5.77 -0.96 -7.44
N THR A 67 -6.96 -0.38 -7.54
CA THR A 67 -7.25 0.95 -7.00
C THR A 67 -7.04 1.03 -5.49
N LYS A 68 -7.48 0.01 -4.73
CA LYS A 68 -7.27 -0.04 -3.28
C LYS A 68 -5.80 -0.14 -2.90
N VAL A 69 -5.07 -1.01 -3.60
CA VAL A 69 -3.62 -1.19 -3.41
C VAL A 69 -2.90 0.12 -3.74
N SER A 70 -3.14 0.71 -4.91
CA SER A 70 -2.51 1.99 -5.31
C SER A 70 -2.76 3.10 -4.27
N ARG A 71 -4.00 3.31 -3.82
CA ARG A 71 -4.30 4.32 -2.81
C ARG A 71 -3.63 4.05 -1.47
N PHE A 72 -3.54 2.79 -1.07
CA PHE A 72 -2.85 2.40 0.16
C PHE A 72 -1.34 2.65 0.06
N HIS A 73 -0.73 2.27 -1.07
CA HIS A 73 0.68 2.49 -1.37
C HIS A 73 1.01 3.99 -1.42
N GLU A 74 0.19 4.80 -2.11
CA GLU A 74 0.31 6.27 -2.10
C GLU A 74 0.28 6.83 -0.68
N LYS A 75 -0.71 6.42 0.14
CA LYS A 75 -0.82 6.94 1.52
C LYS A 75 0.37 6.54 2.38
N ARG A 76 0.92 5.35 2.16
CA ARG A 76 2.11 4.86 2.83
C ARG A 76 3.35 5.66 2.43
N LEU A 77 3.53 5.96 1.15
CA LEU A 77 4.64 6.78 0.65
C LEU A 77 4.58 8.21 1.21
N GLU A 78 3.39 8.82 1.22
CA GLU A 78 3.15 10.13 1.83
C GLU A 78 3.53 10.11 3.32
N THR A 79 3.04 9.11 4.06
CA THR A 79 3.33 8.95 5.49
C THR A 79 4.83 8.80 5.77
N ILE A 80 5.53 7.99 4.96
CA ILE A 80 6.98 7.78 5.07
C ILE A 80 7.75 9.08 4.80
N SER A 81 7.36 9.82 3.75
CA SER A 81 7.99 11.09 3.37
C SER A 81 7.87 12.13 4.47
N ASP A 82 6.67 12.31 5.02
CA ASP A 82 6.43 13.28 6.08
C ASP A 82 7.10 12.88 7.39
N LEU A 83 7.06 11.58 7.74
CA LEU A 83 7.77 11.08 8.91
C LEU A 83 9.28 11.32 8.81
N TYR A 84 9.86 11.11 7.63
CA TYR A 84 11.28 11.35 7.42
C TYR A 84 11.67 12.81 7.66
N LYS A 85 10.86 13.78 7.22
CA LYS A 85 11.08 15.21 7.50
C LYS A 85 11.15 15.47 9.01
N LEU A 86 10.17 14.97 9.75
CA LEU A 86 10.10 15.13 11.21
C LEU A 86 11.31 14.52 11.92
N ILE A 87 11.77 13.35 11.47
CA ILE A 87 12.98 12.70 12.02
C ILE A 87 14.23 13.56 11.75
N VAL A 88 14.35 14.14 10.56
CA VAL A 88 15.46 15.03 10.23
C VAL A 88 15.45 16.26 11.13
N ASP A 89 14.28 16.84 11.40
CA ASP A 89 14.13 18.00 12.30
C ASP A 89 14.54 17.65 13.74
N VAL A 90 14.15 16.48 14.23
CA VAL A 90 14.63 15.96 15.53
C VAL A 90 16.15 15.87 15.55
N ARG A 91 16.76 15.27 14.53
CA ARG A 91 18.23 15.13 14.45
C ARG A 91 18.93 16.50 14.48
N ILE A 92 18.44 17.45 13.69
CA ILE A 92 19.03 18.79 13.60
C ILE A 92 18.93 19.49 14.96
N ASN A 93 17.74 19.50 15.56
CA ASN A 93 17.50 20.24 16.80
C ASN A 93 18.19 19.58 18.00
N LEU A 94 18.25 18.24 18.08
CA LEU A 94 19.06 17.55 19.08
C LEU A 94 20.54 17.86 18.90
N GLY A 95 21.05 17.84 17.67
CA GLY A 95 22.44 18.19 17.40
C GLY A 95 22.79 19.63 17.82
N ASN A 96 21.87 20.57 17.61
CA ASN A 96 22.01 21.96 18.05
C ASN A 96 21.98 22.06 19.59
N LEU A 97 21.08 21.31 20.24
CA LEU A 97 20.95 21.26 21.71
C LEU A 97 22.21 20.70 22.38
N THR A 98 22.76 19.61 21.85
CA THR A 98 23.92 18.91 22.43
C THR A 98 25.27 19.44 21.93
N SER A 99 25.29 20.46 21.07
CA SER A 99 26.53 20.99 20.53
C SER A 99 27.42 21.56 21.65
N THR A 100 28.62 21.00 21.79
CA THR A 100 29.66 21.46 22.72
C THR A 100 30.29 22.80 22.29
N LEU A 101 30.14 23.16 21.01
CA LEU A 101 30.51 24.45 20.46
C LEU A 101 29.27 25.35 20.45
N GLY A 102 28.92 25.90 21.61
CA GLY A 102 27.91 26.94 21.67
C GLY A 102 28.40 28.17 20.89
N MET A 103 27.57 28.73 20.00
CA MET A 103 27.77 30.09 19.52
C MET A 103 27.68 31.03 20.72
N SER A 104 28.84 31.48 21.23
CA SER A 104 28.88 32.60 22.15
C SER A 104 28.90 33.87 21.34
N THR A 105 27.93 34.72 21.60
CA THR A 105 27.80 36.04 20.97
C THR A 105 28.58 37.10 21.73
N GLY A 106 29.18 36.75 22.87
CA GLY A 106 29.79 37.70 23.81
C GLY A 106 28.78 38.43 24.70
N ASP A 107 27.48 38.20 24.49
CA ASP A 107 26.37 38.75 25.26
C ASP A 107 25.70 37.61 26.06
N GLN A 108 25.77 37.67 27.39
CA GLN A 108 25.24 36.64 28.28
C GLN A 108 23.72 36.48 28.16
N GLN A 109 22.98 37.57 27.94
CA GLN A 109 21.52 37.49 27.83
C GLN A 109 21.14 36.80 26.52
N LYS A 110 21.78 37.21 25.42
CA LYS A 110 21.54 36.61 24.11
C LYS A 110 21.94 35.13 24.07
N ASP A 111 23.05 34.77 24.71
CA ASP A 111 23.50 33.37 24.79
C ASP A 111 22.50 32.52 25.62
N ALA A 112 21.90 33.07 26.68
CA ALA A 112 20.85 32.40 27.46
C ALA A 112 19.55 32.22 26.65
N GLU A 113 19.12 33.24 25.91
CA GLU A 113 17.96 33.16 25.01
C GLU A 113 18.13 32.09 23.92
N LEU A 114 19.31 32.05 23.28
CA LEU A 114 19.64 31.04 22.27
C LEU A 114 19.66 29.62 22.85
N LYS A 115 20.14 29.45 24.10
CA LYS A 115 20.12 28.16 24.79
C LYS A 115 18.69 27.69 25.02
N GLU A 116 17.82 28.57 25.50
CA GLU A 116 16.42 28.25 25.78
C GLU A 116 15.63 27.96 24.49
N GLN A 117 15.93 28.70 23.42
CA GLN A 117 15.37 28.44 22.11
C GLN A 117 15.70 27.03 21.62
N ARG A 118 16.97 26.60 21.72
CA ARG A 118 17.39 25.25 21.29
C ARG A 118 16.67 24.15 22.07
N LYS A 119 16.42 24.34 23.37
CA LYS A 119 15.64 23.39 24.17
C LYS A 119 14.21 23.30 23.66
N THR A 120 13.59 24.46 23.44
CA THR A 120 12.22 24.55 22.95
C THR A 120 12.09 23.89 21.58
N ASP A 121 13.02 24.17 20.66
CA ASP A 121 13.02 23.63 19.30
C ASP A 121 13.22 22.11 19.29
N ALA A 122 14.10 21.58 20.15
CA ALA A 122 14.36 20.15 20.26
C ALA A 122 13.20 19.38 20.92
N GLY A 123 12.59 19.94 21.97
CA GLY A 123 11.41 19.37 22.60
C GLY A 123 10.22 19.35 21.64
N LYS A 124 9.97 20.48 20.97
CA LYS A 124 8.87 20.61 20.00
C LYS A 124 9.03 19.65 18.83
N SER A 125 10.20 19.56 18.20
CA SER A 125 10.39 18.65 17.06
C SER A 125 10.24 17.18 17.47
N TYR A 126 10.67 16.81 18.68
CA TYR A 126 10.47 15.47 19.20
C TYR A 126 8.99 15.15 19.45
N ASP A 127 8.24 16.07 20.05
CA ASP A 127 6.80 15.89 20.29
C ASP A 127 6.03 15.78 18.96
N GLU A 128 6.32 16.62 17.97
CA GLU A 128 5.71 16.56 16.64
C GLU A 128 6.01 15.23 15.94
N PHE A 129 7.27 14.77 15.97
CA PHE A 129 7.67 13.46 15.47
C PHE A 129 6.92 12.32 16.16
N ARG A 130 6.94 12.29 17.50
CA ARG A 130 6.29 11.24 18.30
C ARG A 130 4.80 11.16 17.98
N ASP A 131 4.13 12.30 18.06
CA ASP A 131 2.68 12.37 17.89
C ASP A 131 2.26 11.97 16.48
N TYR A 132 3.03 12.37 15.46
CA TYR A 132 2.78 11.96 14.08
C TYR A 132 2.97 10.45 13.91
N TYR A 133 4.10 9.92 14.37
CA TYR A 133 4.43 8.49 14.26
C TYR A 133 3.39 7.61 14.97
N ASP A 134 3.06 7.93 16.23
CA ASP A 134 2.14 7.11 17.03
C ASP A 134 0.73 7.07 16.38
N LYS A 135 0.30 8.17 15.74
CA LYS A 135 -0.99 8.24 14.99
C LYS A 135 -0.95 7.53 13.64
N LYS A 136 0.23 7.34 13.04
CA LYS A 136 0.39 6.82 11.66
C LYS A 136 1.08 5.46 11.59
N ARG A 137 1.42 4.87 12.73
CA ARG A 137 2.12 3.58 12.85
C ARG A 137 1.53 2.47 11.98
N ILE A 138 0.20 2.42 11.80
CA ILE A 138 -0.48 1.39 10.98
C ILE A 138 -0.05 1.39 9.49
N PHE A 139 0.43 2.52 8.98
CA PHE A 139 0.88 2.64 7.59
C PHE A 139 2.35 2.22 7.39
N ILE A 140 3.06 1.90 8.48
CA ILE A 140 4.50 1.66 8.48
C ILE A 140 4.73 0.16 8.69
N PRO A 141 5.60 -0.48 7.89
CA PRO A 141 5.91 -1.90 8.07
C PRO A 141 6.61 -2.15 9.41
N GLU A 142 6.32 -3.30 10.01
CA GLU A 142 6.73 -3.65 11.38
C GLU A 142 8.25 -3.55 11.61
N ASN A 143 9.08 -3.94 10.63
CA ASN A 143 10.54 -3.85 10.76
C ASN A 143 11.00 -2.38 10.88
N THR A 144 10.38 -1.50 10.11
CA THR A 144 10.67 -0.05 10.16
C THR A 144 10.12 0.57 11.44
N CYS A 145 8.96 0.12 11.94
CA CYS A 145 8.45 0.53 13.27
C CYS A 145 9.48 0.28 14.37
N LYS A 146 10.15 -0.87 14.38
CA LYS A 146 11.20 -1.17 15.38
C LYS A 146 12.37 -0.18 15.34
N LEU A 147 12.79 0.23 14.14
CA LEU A 147 13.83 1.24 13.96
C LEU A 147 13.36 2.62 14.46
N ILE A 148 12.12 3.01 14.16
CA ILE A 148 11.54 4.27 14.62
C ILE A 148 11.32 4.27 16.13
N ASP A 149 10.88 3.16 16.72
CA ASP A 149 10.72 3.00 18.17
C ASP A 149 12.06 3.14 18.88
N LYS A 150 13.12 2.55 18.33
CA LYS A 150 14.49 2.74 18.81
C LYS A 150 14.91 4.20 18.73
N LEU A 151 14.76 4.84 17.56
CA LEU A 151 15.06 6.25 17.39
C LEU A 151 14.31 7.14 18.39
N LYS A 152 13.01 6.87 18.60
CA LYS A 152 12.16 7.57 19.55
C LYS A 152 12.70 7.45 20.97
N SER A 153 13.04 6.24 21.39
CA SER A 153 13.63 5.98 22.71
C SER A 153 14.97 6.69 22.90
N GLU A 154 15.87 6.64 21.90
CA GLU A 154 17.18 7.29 22.00
C GLU A 154 17.07 8.81 22.03
N SER A 155 16.20 9.39 21.20
CA SER A 155 15.92 10.83 21.16
C SER A 155 15.33 11.32 22.49
N PHE A 156 14.39 10.56 23.05
CA PHE A 156 13.81 10.87 24.36
C PHE A 156 14.85 10.82 25.47
N SER A 157 15.72 9.81 25.48
CA SER A 157 16.81 9.71 26.45
C SER A 157 17.71 10.95 26.38
N VAL A 158 18.12 11.39 25.20
CA VAL A 158 18.94 12.61 25.06
C VAL A 158 18.24 13.84 25.66
N LEU A 159 16.96 14.05 25.35
CA LEU A 159 16.19 15.18 25.90
C LEU A 159 16.03 15.09 27.42
N SER A 160 15.66 13.91 27.92
CA SER A 160 15.46 13.66 29.34
C SER A 160 16.76 13.86 30.12
N ASP A 161 17.87 13.30 29.62
CA ASP A 161 19.18 13.42 30.25
C ASP A 161 19.65 14.88 30.25
N TYR A 162 19.39 15.63 29.17
CA TYR A 162 19.70 17.06 29.10
C TYR A 162 18.92 17.83 30.17
N HIS A 163 17.59 17.71 30.22
CA HIS A 163 16.74 18.42 31.17
C HIS A 163 17.04 18.03 32.63
N PHE A 164 17.25 16.74 32.89
CA PHE A 164 17.56 16.24 34.22
C PHE A 164 18.87 16.81 34.73
N LYS A 165 19.94 16.72 33.92
CA LYS A 165 21.28 17.19 34.30
C LYS A 165 21.31 18.71 34.41
N GLU A 166 20.63 19.45 33.53
CA GLU A 166 20.55 20.92 33.64
C GLU A 166 19.87 21.35 34.95
N ARG A 167 18.79 20.67 35.35
CA ARG A 167 18.09 20.96 36.61
C ARG A 167 18.92 20.63 37.85
N HIS A 168 19.74 19.57 37.80
CA HIS A 168 20.52 19.11 38.96
C HIS A 168 21.83 19.85 39.15
N TYR A 169 22.52 20.22 38.06
CA TYR A 169 23.84 20.85 38.12
C TYR A 169 23.80 22.37 37.89
N GLY A 170 22.66 22.94 37.48
CA GLY A 170 22.53 24.39 37.24
C GLY A 170 23.32 24.89 36.03
N ASN A 171 23.31 26.22 35.81
CA ASN A 171 24.05 26.88 34.73
C ASN A 171 25.50 27.24 35.10
N GLU A 172 25.85 27.19 36.39
CA GLU A 172 27.13 27.69 36.91
C GLU A 172 28.19 26.59 37.09
N ASP A 173 27.81 25.32 37.02
CA ASP A 173 28.71 24.24 37.38
C ASP A 173 29.47 23.69 36.16
N THR A 174 30.80 23.75 36.24
CA THR A 174 31.75 23.11 35.33
C THR A 174 31.50 21.60 35.11
N LEU A 175 30.64 20.98 35.94
CA LEU A 175 30.21 19.57 35.89
C LEU A 175 29.02 19.27 34.97
N PHE A 176 28.15 20.24 34.63
CA PHE A 176 27.40 20.21 33.34
C PHE A 176 28.36 20.41 32.14
N SER A 177 29.65 20.24 32.41
CA SER A 177 30.77 19.76 31.62
C SER A 177 30.53 19.53 30.15
N ARG A 178 31.57 19.94 29.41
CA ARG A 178 31.86 19.47 28.06
C ARG A 178 31.78 17.95 27.94
N GLU A 179 32.06 17.17 28.98
CA GLU A 179 32.06 15.70 28.95
C GLU A 179 30.65 15.12 28.86
N ILE A 180 29.70 15.63 29.64
CA ILE A 180 28.29 15.23 29.56
C ILE A 180 27.69 15.63 28.21
N LEU A 181 27.94 16.86 27.78
CA LEU A 181 27.51 17.32 26.46
C LEU A 181 28.20 16.54 25.34
N LYS A 182 29.45 16.11 25.53
CA LYS A 182 30.18 15.26 24.58
C LYS A 182 29.56 13.88 24.48
N GLU A 183 29.22 13.23 25.59
CA GLU A 183 28.52 11.94 25.60
C GLU A 183 27.16 12.02 24.87
N MET A 184 26.36 13.05 25.17
CA MET A 184 25.08 13.30 24.48
C MET A 184 25.28 13.60 22.99
N ASN A 185 26.33 14.33 22.64
CA ASN A 185 26.67 14.67 21.27
C ASN A 185 27.17 13.44 20.50
N GLU A 186 27.96 12.56 21.11
CA GLU A 186 28.38 11.28 20.54
C GLU A 186 27.14 10.42 20.26
N LYS A 187 26.24 10.27 21.22
CA LYS A 187 24.97 9.56 21.04
C LYS A 187 24.13 10.15 19.89
N THR A 188 24.05 11.48 19.81
CA THR A 188 23.31 12.21 18.77
C THR A 188 24.00 12.15 17.40
N ARG A 189 25.33 12.02 17.34
CA ARG A 189 26.12 12.00 16.10
C ARG A 189 26.42 10.62 15.55
N GLU A 190 26.36 9.59 16.39
CA GLU A 190 26.66 8.22 15.99
C GLU A 190 25.40 7.37 15.92
N THR A 191 24.64 7.32 17.00
CA THR A 191 23.50 6.39 17.12
C THR A 191 22.33 6.83 16.24
N ILE A 192 21.94 8.11 16.33
CA ILE A 192 20.82 8.65 15.55
C ILE A 192 21.08 8.57 14.03
N PRO A 193 22.25 8.98 13.50
CA PRO A 193 22.55 8.86 12.07
C PRO A 193 22.66 7.42 11.58
N SER A 194 23.11 6.47 12.41
CA SER A 194 23.11 5.05 12.04
C SER A 194 21.69 4.54 11.83
N ILE A 195 20.79 4.79 12.79
CA ILE A 195 19.38 4.38 12.69
C ILE A 195 18.72 5.04 11.47
N LEU A 196 19.04 6.32 11.21
CA LEU A 196 18.56 7.03 10.03
C LEU A 196 19.00 6.41 8.71
N LYS A 197 20.26 5.97 8.58
CA LYS A 197 20.74 5.28 7.38
C LYS A 197 20.01 3.95 7.15
N GLU A 198 19.74 3.21 8.21
CA GLU A 198 18.95 1.98 8.15
C GLU A 198 17.51 2.29 7.71
N LEU A 199 16.88 3.32 8.28
CA LEU A 199 15.56 3.80 7.89
C LEU A 199 15.51 4.24 6.43
N GLU A 200 16.50 4.99 5.95
CA GLU A 200 16.61 5.38 4.55
C GLU A 200 16.71 4.16 3.62
N SER A 201 17.47 3.13 4.02
CA SER A 201 17.56 1.88 3.27
C SER A 201 16.20 1.19 3.19
N ASP A 202 15.49 1.10 4.31
CA ASP A 202 14.15 0.48 4.38
C ASP A 202 13.10 1.28 3.61
N PHE A 203 13.17 2.62 3.64
CA PHE A 203 12.31 3.49 2.85
C PHE A 203 12.59 3.33 1.36
N ARG A 204 13.86 3.33 0.95
CA ARG A 204 14.24 3.09 -0.45
C ARG A 204 13.76 1.73 -0.92
N LYS A 205 13.93 0.66 -0.13
CA LYS A 205 13.37 -0.65 -0.46
C LYS A 205 11.84 -0.60 -0.57
N THR A 206 11.17 0.07 0.36
CA THR A 206 9.69 0.19 0.32
C THR A 206 9.22 0.90 -0.95
N VAL A 207 10.00 1.86 -1.45
CA VAL A 207 9.75 2.57 -2.72
C VAL A 207 10.15 1.70 -3.93
N ASP A 208 11.27 0.96 -3.85
CA ASP A 208 11.90 0.24 -4.96
C ASP A 208 11.28 -1.16 -5.21
N VAL A 209 10.55 -1.71 -4.23
CA VAL A 209 9.91 -3.04 -4.32
C VAL A 209 8.76 -3.12 -5.35
N GLU A 210 8.39 -2.02 -6.03
CA GLU A 210 7.46 -2.06 -7.17
C GLU A 210 8.12 -2.26 -8.55
N ASN A 211 9.45 -2.18 -8.68
CA ASN A 211 10.12 -2.28 -10.00
C ASN A 211 10.75 -3.65 -10.32
N GLY A 212 10.50 -4.70 -9.51
CA GLY A 212 11.36 -5.89 -9.60
C GLY A 212 10.78 -7.26 -9.26
N LYS A 213 9.47 -7.45 -9.11
CA LYS A 213 8.92 -8.82 -9.19
C LYS A 213 8.72 -9.20 -10.66
N GLN A 214 9.81 -9.70 -11.22
CA GLN A 214 9.82 -10.50 -12.43
C GLN A 214 8.76 -11.60 -12.34
N ILE A 215 8.06 -11.75 -13.46
CA ILE A 215 7.25 -12.88 -13.86
C ILE A 215 8.01 -14.17 -13.55
N SER A 216 7.40 -15.04 -12.74
CA SER A 216 7.66 -16.48 -12.74
C SER A 216 6.33 -17.19 -12.59
#